data_AF-A0A822GQZ9-F1
#
_entry.id   AF-A0A822GQZ9-F1
#
_cell.length_a   1.000
_cell.length_b   1.000
_cell.length_c   1.000
_cell.angle_alpha   90.00
_cell.angle_beta   90.00
_cell.angle_gamma   90.00
#
_symmetry.space_group_name_H-M   'P 1'
#
loop_
_entity.id
_entity.type
_entity.pdbx_description
1 polymer ?
#
loop_
_entity_poly.entity_id
_entity_poly.type
_entity_poly.pdbx_seq_one_letter_code
_entity_poly.pdbx_strand_id
1 'polypeptide(L)'
;NADCVYSTWKINLRRVSVFFKPQQKQHWNTKYKAAQTIFGHGPTSLASLAAIKLAHKVLYGQTLKHHENGQITNADDLWKLVFADRTTQCIKPCIYTYVIDDNTWSFSETDVQFFADLASKHALLANGSEYVRYAGEFHL
;
A
#
# COMPACT_ATOMS: atom_id res chain seq x y z
N ASN A 1 -14.48 -6.32 10.22
CA ASN A 1 -13.96 -6.56 8.87
C ASN A 1 -14.80 -7.57 8.07
N ALA A 2 -16.08 -7.80 8.41
CA ALA A 2 -16.91 -8.77 7.69
C ALA A 2 -17.49 -8.23 6.36
N ASP A 3 -17.46 -6.91 6.13
CA ASP A 3 -18.06 -6.26 4.96
C ASP A 3 -17.05 -5.80 3.89
N CYS A 4 -15.74 -6.02 4.12
CA CYS A 4 -14.72 -5.64 3.15
C CYS A 4 -14.15 -6.90 2.49
N VAL A 5 -14.30 -6.99 1.16
CA VAL A 5 -13.79 -8.11 0.34
C VAL A 5 -12.25 -8.20 0.40
N TYR A 6 -11.59 -7.15 0.87
CA TYR A 6 -10.14 -7.07 1.03
C TYR A 6 -9.77 -6.20 2.24
N SER A 7 -8.69 -6.55 2.94
CA SER A 7 -8.14 -5.70 4.00
C SER A 7 -6.97 -4.88 3.46
N THR A 8 -7.00 -3.58 3.72
CA THR A 8 -5.93 -2.64 3.35
C THR A 8 -5.59 -1.79 4.58
N TRP A 9 -4.31 -1.44 4.72
CA TRP A 9 -3.83 -0.65 5.84
C TRP A 9 -2.93 0.47 5.34
N LYS A 10 -3.05 1.62 5.99
CA LYS A 10 -2.18 2.78 5.78
C LYS A 10 -1.80 3.37 7.12
N ILE A 11 -0.57 3.13 7.52
CA ILE A 11 -0.02 3.59 8.80
C ILE A 11 0.83 4.82 8.52
N ASN A 12 0.56 5.92 9.23
CA ASN A 12 1.39 7.11 9.14
C ASN A 12 2.70 6.90 9.92
N LEU A 13 3.82 6.98 9.21
CA LEU A 13 5.15 6.94 9.77
C LEU A 13 5.63 8.36 10.07
N ARG A 14 6.34 8.54 11.19
CA ARG A 14 6.96 9.80 11.57
C ARG A 14 8.47 9.67 11.49
N ARG A 15 9.14 10.76 11.13
CA ARG A 15 10.61 10.89 11.14
C ARG A 15 11.34 9.89 10.21
N VAL A 16 10.67 9.41 9.16
CA VAL A 16 11.28 8.54 8.13
C VAL A 16 12.58 9.16 7.57
N SER A 17 12.59 10.49 7.37
CA SER A 17 13.75 11.23 6.88
C SER A 17 14.99 11.21 7.80
N VAL A 18 14.84 10.87 9.08
CA VAL A 18 15.97 10.70 10.01
C VAL A 18 16.74 9.41 9.71
N PHE A 19 16.02 8.38 9.27
CA PHE A 19 16.59 7.06 8.99
C PHE A 19 16.94 6.89 7.50
N PHE A 20 16.17 7.53 6.62
CA PHE A 20 16.36 7.47 5.18
C PHE A 20 16.61 8.86 4.62
N LYS A 21 17.84 9.10 4.16
CA LYS A 21 18.24 10.38 3.55
C LYS A 21 17.34 10.70 2.36
N PRO A 22 17.01 11.97 2.08
CA PRO A 22 16.09 12.33 0.97
C PRO A 22 16.43 11.70 -0.39
N GLN A 23 17.72 11.46 -0.66
CA GLN A 23 18.23 10.88 -1.91
C GLN A 23 18.04 9.35 -1.99
N GLN A 24 17.78 8.68 -0.87
CA GLN A 24 17.52 7.23 -0.82
C GLN A 24 16.07 6.94 -1.20
N LYS A 25 15.75 7.16 -2.47
CA LYS A 25 14.47 6.81 -3.09
C LYS A 25 14.72 5.85 -4.24
N GLN A 26 13.87 4.86 -4.35
CA GLN A 26 13.89 3.86 -5.40
C GLN A 26 12.88 4.27 -6.47
N HIS A 27 13.32 4.32 -7.72
CA HIS A 27 12.43 4.47 -8.87
C HIS A 27 11.95 3.09 -9.32
N TRP A 28 10.78 3.04 -9.97
CA TRP A 28 10.31 1.80 -10.60
C TRP A 28 11.25 1.33 -11.71
N ASN A 29 11.23 0.02 -11.98
CA ASN A 29 11.94 -0.55 -13.11
C ASN A 29 11.35 -0.02 -14.43
N THR A 30 11.97 1.02 -15.01
CA THR A 30 11.51 1.66 -16.26
C THR A 30 11.59 0.74 -17.47
N LYS A 31 12.31 -0.37 -17.38
CA LYS A 31 12.38 -1.40 -18.42
C LYS A 31 11.23 -2.39 -18.33
N TYR A 32 10.45 -2.38 -17.25
CA TYR A 32 9.31 -3.27 -17.06
C TYR A 32 8.06 -2.72 -17.75
N LYS A 33 7.38 -3.57 -18.53
CA LYS A 33 6.21 -3.17 -19.34
C LYS A 33 5.11 -2.53 -18.49
N ALA A 34 4.77 -3.09 -17.33
CA ALA A 34 3.71 -2.51 -16.50
C ALA A 34 4.09 -1.12 -15.96
N ALA A 35 5.36 -0.91 -15.62
CA ALA A 35 5.85 0.41 -15.21
C ALA A 35 5.78 1.42 -16.38
N GLN A 36 6.08 0.99 -17.60
CA GLN A 36 5.92 1.83 -18.80
C GLN A 36 4.44 2.12 -19.08
N THR A 37 3.54 1.17 -18.86
CA THR A 37 2.10 1.40 -18.99
C THR A 37 1.63 2.47 -18.00
N ILE A 38 2.14 2.48 -16.76
CA ILE A 38 1.69 3.43 -15.73
C ILE A 38 2.40 4.79 -15.83
N PHE A 39 3.72 4.80 -16.01
CA PHE A 39 4.59 5.98 -15.91
C PHE A 39 5.19 6.42 -17.25
N GLY A 40 4.77 5.82 -18.35
CA GLY A 40 5.21 6.19 -19.69
C GLY A 40 4.66 7.53 -20.16
N HIS A 41 5.06 7.91 -21.37
CA HIS A 41 4.60 9.12 -22.03
C HIS A 41 3.47 8.78 -23.00
N GLY A 42 2.23 9.10 -22.64
CA GLY A 42 1.10 8.98 -23.55
C GLY A 42 -0.27 8.99 -22.87
N PRO A 43 -1.37 9.09 -23.65
CA PRO A 43 -2.73 9.11 -23.12
C PRO A 43 -3.09 7.89 -22.27
N THR A 44 -2.60 6.71 -22.68
CA THR A 44 -2.83 5.45 -21.95
C THR A 44 -2.19 5.49 -20.56
N SER A 45 -0.96 5.98 -20.42
CA SER A 45 -0.29 6.08 -19.13
C SER A 45 -0.94 7.09 -18.19
N LEU A 46 -1.42 8.21 -18.74
CA LEU A 46 -2.23 9.17 -17.98
C LEU A 46 -3.52 8.54 -17.47
N ALA A 47 -4.21 7.76 -18.31
CA ALA A 47 -5.43 7.06 -17.91
C ALA A 47 -5.16 6.00 -16.83
N SER A 48 -4.10 5.19 -16.98
CA SER A 48 -3.68 4.21 -15.97
C SER A 48 -3.33 4.86 -14.64
N LEU A 49 -2.57 5.95 -14.66
CA LEU A 49 -2.20 6.68 -13.46
C LEU A 49 -3.41 7.33 -12.78
N ALA A 50 -4.36 7.87 -13.55
CA ALA A 50 -5.60 8.43 -13.02
C ALA A 50 -6.46 7.35 -12.36
N ALA A 51 -6.60 6.18 -12.99
CA ALA A 51 -7.31 5.04 -12.43
C ALA A 51 -6.66 4.56 -11.12
N ILE A 52 -5.32 4.46 -11.08
CA ILE A 52 -4.56 4.12 -9.88
C ILE A 52 -4.83 5.12 -8.75
N LYS A 53 -4.76 6.42 -9.02
CA LYS A 53 -4.99 7.47 -8.01
C LYS A 53 -6.43 7.46 -7.50
N LEU A 54 -7.40 7.24 -8.39
CA LEU A 54 -8.80 7.11 -8.02
C LEU A 54 -9.01 5.90 -7.11
N ALA A 55 -8.50 4.73 -7.49
CA ALA A 55 -8.58 3.51 -6.69
C ALA A 55 -7.90 3.69 -5.32
N HIS A 56 -6.69 4.28 -5.26
CA HIS A 56 -6.02 4.59 -4.00
C HIS A 56 -6.90 5.49 -3.12
N LYS A 57 -7.52 6.52 -3.70
CA LYS A 57 -8.43 7.43 -2.97
C LYS A 57 -9.70 6.72 -2.48
N VAL A 58 -10.23 5.75 -3.21
CA VAL A 58 -11.41 4.97 -2.76
C VAL A 58 -11.04 4.09 -1.56
N LEU A 59 -9.85 3.48 -1.58
CA LEU A 59 -9.37 2.57 -0.53
C LEU A 59 -8.95 3.29 0.75
N TYR A 60 -8.17 4.36 0.58
CA TYR A 60 -7.51 5.06 1.68
C TYR A 60 -8.10 6.45 1.94
N GLY A 61 -9.12 6.85 1.18
CA GLY A 61 -9.87 8.07 1.43
C GLY A 61 -10.69 7.93 2.70
N GLN A 62 -10.87 9.04 3.41
CA GLN A 62 -11.50 9.12 4.74
C GLN A 62 -13.02 8.79 4.76
N THR A 63 -13.55 8.11 3.75
CA THR A 63 -14.99 8.06 3.44
C THR A 63 -15.66 6.72 3.68
N LEU A 64 -14.93 5.66 4.02
CA LEU A 64 -15.55 4.38 4.35
C LEU A 64 -14.94 3.86 5.65
N LYS A 65 -15.82 3.53 6.60
CA LYS A 65 -15.62 2.89 7.91
C LYS A 65 -14.18 2.41 8.16
N HIS A 66 -13.60 2.71 9.33
CA HIS A 66 -12.32 2.20 9.87
C HIS A 66 -11.10 3.13 9.78
N HIS A 67 -11.25 4.43 10.07
CA HIS A 67 -10.12 5.23 10.53
C HIS A 67 -9.99 5.07 12.05
N GLU A 68 -9.01 4.30 12.52
CA GLU A 68 -8.65 4.27 13.94
C GLU A 68 -7.55 5.31 14.18
N ASN A 69 -7.81 6.27 15.07
CA ASN A 69 -6.84 7.26 15.50
C ASN A 69 -6.11 6.73 16.73
N GLY A 70 -4.78 6.73 16.70
CA GLY A 70 -3.98 6.24 17.82
C GLY A 70 -2.49 6.22 17.48
N GLN A 71 -1.68 5.79 18.45
CA GLN A 71 -0.26 5.54 18.25
C GLN A 71 0.00 4.06 18.49
N ILE A 72 0.70 3.43 17.54
CA ILE A 72 1.24 2.09 17.71
C ILE A 72 2.53 2.27 18.52
N THR A 73 2.50 1.90 19.80
CA THR A 73 3.62 2.14 20.73
C THR A 73 4.50 0.91 20.90
N ASN A 74 3.95 -0.26 20.63
CA ASN A 74 4.63 -1.54 20.80
C ASN A 74 4.19 -2.54 19.70
N ALA A 75 4.85 -3.70 19.66
CA ALA A 75 4.56 -4.73 18.68
C ALA A 75 3.16 -5.33 18.86
N ASP A 76 2.71 -5.51 20.11
CA ASP A 76 1.39 -6.06 20.46
C ASP A 76 0.25 -5.22 19.87
N ASP A 77 0.37 -3.90 19.91
CA ASP A 77 -0.56 -2.96 19.28
C ASP A 77 -0.68 -3.24 17.77
N LEU A 78 0.45 -3.44 17.10
CA LEU A 78 0.50 -3.73 15.66
C LEU A 78 -0.14 -5.09 15.35
N TRP A 79 0.20 -6.14 16.10
CA TRP A 79 -0.32 -7.48 15.90
C TRP A 79 -1.85 -7.52 16.04
N LYS A 80 -2.39 -6.93 17.11
CA LYS A 80 -3.83 -6.89 17.38
C LYS A 80 -4.59 -6.06 16.35
N LEU A 81 -4.01 -4.95 15.90
CA LEU A 81 -4.67 -4.02 14.98
C LEU A 81 -4.70 -4.56 13.54
N VAL A 82 -3.61 -5.19 13.12
CA VAL A 82 -3.36 -5.48 11.70
C VAL A 82 -3.54 -6.96 11.37
N PHE A 83 -3.00 -7.86 12.20
CA PHE A 83 -2.76 -9.24 11.79
C PHE A 83 -3.63 -10.26 12.52
N ALA A 84 -4.16 -9.89 13.69
CA ALA A 84 -5.12 -10.71 14.40
C ALA A 84 -6.48 -10.69 13.66
N ASP A 85 -6.96 -11.87 13.31
CA ASP A 85 -8.33 -12.05 12.90
C ASP A 85 -9.24 -11.65 14.07
N ARG A 86 -10.15 -10.69 13.84
CA ARG A 86 -10.94 -10.11 14.94
C ARG A 86 -11.88 -11.14 15.59
N THR A 87 -12.20 -12.24 14.90
CA THR A 87 -13.12 -13.29 15.37
C THR A 87 -12.37 -14.37 16.15
N THR A 88 -11.23 -14.83 15.65
CA THR A 88 -10.44 -15.93 16.23
C THR A 88 -9.31 -15.46 17.13
N GLN A 89 -8.95 -14.17 17.07
CA GLN A 89 -7.80 -13.56 17.73
C GLN A 89 -6.45 -14.22 17.38
N CYS A 90 -6.42 -15.03 16.31
CA CYS A 90 -5.23 -15.68 15.78
C CYS A 90 -4.64 -14.85 14.63
N ILE A 91 -3.32 -14.99 14.42
CA ILE A 91 -2.66 -14.43 13.24
C ILE A 91 -3.08 -15.25 12.02
N LYS A 92 -3.60 -14.59 10.99
CA LYS A 92 -3.91 -15.22 9.69
C LYS A 92 -2.62 -15.33 8.88
N PRO A 93 -2.14 -16.54 8.52
CA PRO A 93 -0.98 -16.67 7.66
C PRO A 93 -1.29 -16.11 6.26
N CYS A 94 -0.54 -15.12 5.81
CA CYS A 94 -0.73 -14.52 4.49
C CYS A 94 0.47 -13.69 4.03
N ILE A 95 0.53 -13.50 2.71
CA ILE A 95 1.53 -12.65 2.07
C ILE A 95 0.91 -11.27 1.88
N TYR A 96 1.65 -10.24 2.25
CA TYR A 96 1.27 -8.85 2.09
C TYR A 96 2.19 -8.16 1.09
N THR A 97 1.59 -7.42 0.15
CA THR A 97 2.29 -6.48 -0.72
C THR A 97 2.39 -5.15 0.02
N TYR A 98 3.57 -4.52 0.06
CA TYR A 98 3.75 -3.26 0.78
C TYR A 98 4.52 -2.19 -0.01
N VAL A 99 4.29 -0.94 0.39
CA VAL A 99 5.05 0.24 0.01
C VAL A 99 5.32 1.10 1.24
N ILE A 100 6.55 1.61 1.35
CA ILE A 100 6.94 2.66 2.28
C ILE A 100 7.29 3.90 1.45
N ASP A 101 6.61 5.01 1.70
CA ASP A 101 6.94 6.32 1.13
C ASP A 101 7.59 7.24 2.18
N ASP A 102 7.55 8.56 2.00
CA ASP A 102 8.13 9.51 2.95
C ASP A 102 7.39 9.60 4.29
N ASN A 103 6.11 9.19 4.35
CA ASN A 103 5.24 9.42 5.49
C ASN A 103 4.33 8.25 5.85
N THR A 104 4.29 7.19 5.04
CA THR A 104 3.32 6.11 5.19
C THR A 104 3.91 4.75 4.88
N TRP A 105 3.39 3.76 5.60
CA TRP A 105 3.50 2.36 5.26
C TRP A 105 2.11 1.89 4.84
N SER A 106 1.96 1.57 3.56
CA SER A 106 0.71 1.09 2.96
C SER A 106 0.87 -0.35 2.51
N PHE A 107 -0.07 -1.22 2.85
CA PHE A 107 -0.01 -2.64 2.48
C PHE A 107 -1.38 -3.30 2.40
N SER A 108 -1.43 -4.43 1.68
CA SER A 108 -2.62 -5.25 1.47
C SER A 108 -2.24 -6.70 1.16
N GLU A 109 -3.18 -7.63 1.25
CA GLU A 109 -2.94 -9.05 0.93
C GLU A 109 -2.59 -9.25 -0.57
N THR A 110 -1.56 -10.04 -0.86
CA THR A 110 -0.92 -10.19 -2.19
C THR A 110 -1.76 -10.95 -3.22
N ASP A 111 -2.78 -11.72 -2.83
CA ASP A 111 -3.56 -12.55 -3.77
C ASP A 111 -5.03 -12.14 -3.96
N VAL A 112 -5.40 -10.92 -3.55
CA VAL A 112 -6.78 -10.47 -3.76
C VAL A 112 -7.00 -10.02 -5.21
N GLN A 113 -7.96 -10.68 -5.89
CA GLN A 113 -8.32 -10.48 -7.31
C GLN A 113 -8.79 -9.06 -7.67
N PHE A 114 -9.24 -8.25 -6.69
CA PHE A 114 -9.72 -6.89 -6.94
C PHE A 114 -8.71 -6.00 -7.68
N PHE A 115 -7.41 -6.29 -7.55
CA PHE A 115 -6.34 -5.53 -8.19
C PHE A 115 -5.76 -6.18 -9.44
N ALA A 116 -6.26 -7.34 -9.87
CA ALA A 116 -5.78 -7.98 -11.09
C ALA A 116 -5.95 -7.07 -12.32
N ASP A 117 -6.98 -6.22 -12.31
CA ASP A 117 -7.27 -5.23 -13.36
C ASP A 117 -6.43 -3.94 -13.23
N LEU A 118 -5.77 -3.73 -12.08
CA LEU A 118 -4.88 -2.60 -11.87
C LEU A 118 -3.44 -3.01 -12.22
N ALA A 119 -2.82 -2.24 -13.11
CA ALA A 119 -1.52 -2.55 -13.72
C ALA A 119 -0.37 -2.84 -12.72
N SER A 120 -0.49 -2.43 -11.45
CA SER A 120 0.42 -2.82 -10.38
C SER A 120 -0.16 -2.53 -8.99
N LYS A 121 -0.11 -3.51 -8.08
CA LYS A 121 -0.45 -3.32 -6.66
C LYS A 121 0.50 -2.34 -5.98
N HIS A 122 1.81 -2.42 -6.21
CA HIS A 122 2.77 -1.48 -5.64
C HIS A 122 2.48 -0.04 -6.09
N ALA A 123 2.20 0.18 -7.38
CA ALA A 123 1.85 1.51 -7.87
C ALA A 123 0.56 2.05 -7.23
N LEU A 124 -0.43 1.19 -7.01
CA LEU A 124 -1.64 1.54 -6.27
C LEU A 124 -1.33 1.93 -4.82
N LEU A 125 -0.60 1.11 -4.07
CA LEU A 125 -0.23 1.41 -2.69
C LEU A 125 0.58 2.71 -2.59
N ALA A 126 1.39 3.01 -3.60
CA ALA A 126 2.18 4.23 -3.72
C ALA A 126 1.39 5.46 -4.21
N ASN A 127 0.06 5.38 -4.40
CA ASN A 127 -0.76 6.44 -4.98
C ASN A 127 -0.24 6.93 -6.36
N GLY A 128 0.35 6.02 -7.12
CA GLY A 128 0.98 6.34 -8.41
C GLY A 128 2.21 7.26 -8.28
N SER A 129 2.92 7.23 -7.15
CA SER A 129 4.23 7.87 -7.04
C SER A 129 5.25 7.12 -7.89
N GLU A 130 6.09 7.84 -8.65
CA GLU A 130 7.22 7.26 -9.41
C GLU A 130 8.35 6.74 -8.52
N TYR A 131 8.38 7.19 -7.27
CA TYR A 131 9.43 6.88 -6.31
C TYR A 131 8.85 6.43 -4.98
N VAL A 132 9.52 5.46 -4.36
CA VAL A 132 9.20 4.96 -3.01
C VAL A 132 10.49 4.83 -2.21
N ARG A 133 10.40 4.64 -0.90
CA ARG A 133 11.56 4.25 -0.07
C ARG A 133 11.86 2.78 -0.25
N TYR A 134 10.83 1.96 -0.06
CA TYR A 134 10.86 0.51 -0.22
C TYR A 134 9.52 0.01 -0.72
N ALA A 135 9.57 -1.11 -1.45
CA ALA A 135 8.41 -1.84 -1.90
C ALA A 135 8.79 -3.33 -1.96
N GLY A 136 7.83 -4.21 -1.72
CA GLY A 136 8.06 -5.63 -1.75
C GLY A 136 6.91 -6.41 -1.18
N GLU A 137 7.23 -7.57 -0.62
CA GLU A 137 6.28 -8.47 0.02
C GLU A 137 6.83 -8.91 1.38
N PHE A 138 5.95 -9.19 2.33
CA PHE A 138 6.30 -9.82 3.60
C PHE A 138 5.28 -10.89 3.97
N HIS A 139 5.73 -11.86 4.76
CA HIS A 139 4.96 -13.04 5.15
C HIS A 139 4.71 -12.98 6.65
N LEU A 140 3.53 -13.43 7.05
CA LEU A 140 3.15 -13.70 8.42
C LEU A 140 2.55 -15.09 8.55
#